data_AF-A0A833S516-F1
#
_entry.id   AF-A0A833S516-F1
#
_cell.length_a   1.000
_cell.length_b   1.000
_cell.length_c   1.000
_cell.angle_alpha   90.00
_cell.angle_beta   90.00
_cell.angle_gamma   90.00
#
_symmetry.space_group_name_H-M   'P 1'
#
loop_
_entity.id
_entity.type
_entity.pdbx_description
1 polymer ?
#
loop_
_entity_poly.entity_id
_entity_poly.type
_entity_poly.pdbx_seq_one_letter_code
_entity_poly.pdbx_strand_id
1 'polypeptide(L)'
;MDLKTIAANLLIPQRKCKLHVLDLRNTGQDFWRMWSGSSVHVSSSSSMAPMAEDGSRIKKPLVPFEVFTELQLKERTMSEFLTYLLKWVEQRDPFIHLCCKKLKMVSFPMDNIMKVLSMVHLDCIQELHVNCTWHLSTLAVIAPLLGQMSNVQKLFVSHTHLPDPEESNEQHTVKITAQFLRLHHLHDLHLESRLYLEGCLDQMLRCLMNPLDNLLIIHCLLTDSDLTHLS
;
A
#
# COMPACT_ATOMS: atom_id res chain seq x y z
N MET A 1 -15.11 -6.37 34.59
CA MET A 1 -14.72 -5.60 33.40
C MET A 1 -15.32 -6.28 32.19
N ASP A 2 -16.46 -5.74 31.73
CA ASP A 2 -17.14 -6.11 30.49
C ASP A 2 -16.32 -5.60 29.30
N LEU A 3 -15.83 -6.49 28.44
CA LEU A 3 -15.29 -6.13 27.12
C LEU A 3 -16.43 -6.20 26.10
N LYS A 4 -17.27 -5.17 26.11
CA LYS A 4 -18.26 -4.93 25.06
C LYS A 4 -17.67 -3.95 24.04
N THR A 5 -17.72 -4.37 22.77
CA THR A 5 -17.73 -3.51 21.57
C THR A 5 -16.38 -2.95 21.13
N ILE A 6 -15.79 -3.56 20.08
CA ILE A 6 -14.87 -2.85 19.17
C ILE A 6 -15.74 -2.17 18.13
N ALA A 7 -15.87 -0.85 18.21
CA ALA A 7 -16.48 -0.02 17.18
C ALA A 7 -15.37 0.45 16.22
N ALA A 8 -15.47 0.10 14.94
CA ALA A 8 -14.70 0.74 13.89
C ALA A 8 -15.47 2.00 13.44
N ASN A 9 -14.97 3.17 13.79
CA ASN A 9 -15.52 4.44 13.32
C ASN A 9 -15.13 4.64 11.84
N LEU A 10 -16.09 4.45 10.93
CA LEU A 10 -16.05 4.95 9.56
C LEU A 10 -16.69 6.34 9.55
N LEU A 11 -15.88 7.39 9.44
CA LEU A 11 -16.38 8.72 9.09
C LEU A 11 -16.12 8.96 7.59
N ILE A 12 -17.09 8.63 6.74
CA ILE A 12 -17.22 9.17 5.38
C ILE A 12 -18.72 9.45 5.13
N PRO A 13 -19.13 10.66 4.66
CA PRO A 13 -20.53 10.97 4.44
C PRO A 13 -21.09 10.31 3.17
N GLN A 14 -22.29 9.75 3.34
CA GLN A 14 -23.30 9.44 2.33
C GLN A 14 -22.93 8.52 1.14
N ARG A 15 -23.00 7.21 1.39
CA ARG A 15 -23.86 6.24 0.65
C ARG A 15 -23.92 4.93 1.46
N LYS A 16 -25.12 4.35 1.53
CA LYS A 16 -25.50 3.28 2.48
C LYS A 16 -24.59 2.04 2.38
N CYS A 17 -23.56 1.96 3.23
CA CYS A 17 -22.86 0.70 3.49
C CYS A 17 -23.74 -0.18 4.39
N LYS A 18 -24.11 -1.36 3.89
CA LYS A 18 -24.81 -2.38 4.69
C LYS A 18 -23.77 -3.02 5.62
N LEU A 19 -23.76 -2.60 6.89
CA LEU A 19 -22.87 -3.15 7.91
C LEU A 19 -23.26 -4.61 8.18
N HIS A 20 -22.44 -5.56 7.74
CA HIS A 20 -22.57 -6.95 8.19
C HIS A 20 -21.90 -7.06 9.56
N VAL A 21 -22.72 -7.03 10.62
CA VAL A 21 -22.25 -7.34 11.98
C VAL A 21 -21.92 -8.83 12.02
N LEU A 22 -20.63 -9.15 12.08
CA LEU A 22 -20.17 -10.51 12.28
C LEU A 22 -20.41 -10.90 13.74
N ASP A 23 -21.41 -11.74 14.00
CA ASP A 23 -21.69 -12.24 15.35
C ASP A 23 -20.73 -13.36 15.72
N LEU A 24 -19.64 -13.00 16.41
CA LEU A 24 -18.60 -13.93 16.88
C LEU A 24 -19.03 -14.74 18.11
N ARG A 25 -20.28 -14.60 18.58
CA ARG A 25 -20.77 -15.29 19.78
C ARG A 25 -20.98 -16.79 19.59
N ASN A 26 -20.98 -17.29 18.35
CA ASN A 26 -21.24 -18.70 18.07
C ASN A 26 -20.12 -19.41 17.28
N THR A 27 -19.00 -18.74 17.03
CA THR A 27 -17.78 -19.39 16.55
C THR A 27 -17.08 -20.04 17.74
N GLY A 28 -17.38 -21.32 17.97
CA GLY A 28 -16.96 -22.11 19.12
C GLY A 28 -15.44 -22.20 19.33
N GLN A 29 -15.06 -23.00 20.33
CA GLN A 29 -13.69 -23.23 20.82
C GLN A 29 -12.62 -23.40 19.71
N ASP A 30 -13.00 -23.88 18.54
CA ASP A 30 -12.11 -24.07 17.38
C ASP A 30 -11.62 -22.75 16.76
N PHE A 31 -12.46 -21.70 16.77
CA PHE A 31 -12.06 -20.37 16.33
C PHE A 31 -11.00 -19.79 17.27
N TRP A 32 -11.14 -19.97 18.58
CA TRP A 32 -10.15 -19.48 19.54
C TRP A 32 -8.88 -20.33 19.58
N ARG A 33 -8.98 -21.65 19.38
CA ARG A 33 -7.83 -22.56 19.27
C ARG A 33 -6.94 -22.26 18.07
N MET A 34 -7.53 -21.91 16.94
CA MET A 34 -6.78 -21.62 15.72
C MET A 34 -6.03 -20.27 15.76
N TRP A 35 -6.41 -19.35 16.66
CA TRP A 35 -5.88 -17.99 16.69
C TRP A 35 -5.06 -17.64 17.93
N SER A 36 -5.09 -18.46 18.99
CA SER A 36 -4.39 -18.20 20.26
C SER A 36 -3.02 -18.87 20.40
N GLY A 37 -2.60 -19.73 19.47
CA GLY A 37 -1.26 -20.36 19.48
C GLY A 37 -0.93 -21.19 20.72
N SER A 38 -1.91 -21.48 21.57
CA SER A 38 -1.71 -22.17 22.86
C SER A 38 -2.00 -23.66 22.72
N SER A 39 -0.95 -24.48 22.66
CA SER A 39 -1.06 -25.93 22.83
C SER A 39 -0.97 -26.30 24.32
N VAL A 40 -1.92 -25.85 25.15
CA VAL A 40 -2.05 -26.43 26.50
C VAL A 40 -2.95 -27.66 26.39
N HIS A 41 -2.30 -28.81 26.42
CA HIS A 41 -2.92 -30.13 26.38
C HIS A 41 -3.67 -30.35 27.70
N VAL A 42 -4.97 -30.04 27.73
CA VAL A 42 -5.83 -30.56 28.79
C VAL A 42 -6.29 -31.94 28.33
N SER A 43 -5.62 -32.95 28.86
CA SER A 43 -5.98 -34.35 28.70
C SER A 43 -7.38 -34.59 29.29
N SER A 44 -8.30 -35.07 28.47
CA SER A 44 -9.49 -35.79 28.93
C SER A 44 -9.49 -37.14 28.23
N SER A 45 -9.11 -38.16 29.00
CA SER A 45 -9.10 -39.56 28.58
C SER A 45 -10.53 -40.07 28.41
N SER A 46 -10.86 -40.62 27.24
CA SER A 46 -11.91 -41.64 27.12
C SER A 46 -11.91 -42.28 25.71
N SER A 47 -11.26 -43.43 25.64
CA SER A 47 -11.60 -44.64 24.86
C SER A 47 -11.46 -44.67 23.33
N MET A 48 -10.92 -45.81 22.88
CA MET A 48 -10.39 -46.17 21.57
C MET A 48 -11.46 -46.51 20.52
N ALA A 49 -11.14 -46.22 19.24
CA ALA A 49 -11.30 -47.17 18.13
C ALA A 49 -10.32 -46.80 17.00
N PRO A 50 -9.48 -47.72 16.49
CA PRO A 50 -8.62 -47.45 15.34
C PRO A 50 -9.36 -47.81 14.04
N MET A 51 -9.45 -46.88 13.10
CA MET A 51 -9.85 -47.20 11.73
C MET A 51 -8.97 -46.44 10.73
N ALA A 52 -8.11 -47.24 10.11
CA ALA A 52 -7.52 -47.16 8.78
C ALA A 52 -7.05 -45.80 8.21
N GLU A 53 -5.74 -45.76 7.94
CA GLU A 53 -5.14 -44.90 6.92
C GLU A 53 -5.83 -45.09 5.57
N ASP A 54 -6.21 -44.00 4.93
CA ASP A 54 -5.53 -43.47 3.74
C ASP A 54 -6.47 -42.46 3.08
N GLY A 55 -5.90 -41.33 2.76
CA GLY A 55 -6.62 -40.15 2.35
C GLY A 55 -5.65 -39.02 2.45
N SER A 56 -4.66 -39.05 1.55
CA SER A 56 -3.89 -37.90 1.08
C SER A 56 -4.83 -36.70 0.96
N ARG A 57 -5.01 -35.97 2.06
CA ARG A 57 -5.62 -34.66 2.06
C ARG A 57 -4.56 -33.77 1.45
N ILE A 58 -4.59 -33.70 0.12
CA ILE A 58 -4.06 -32.57 -0.62
C ILE A 58 -4.64 -31.35 0.11
N LYS A 59 -3.83 -30.73 0.99
CA LYS A 59 -4.18 -29.49 1.65
C LYS A 59 -4.36 -28.50 0.52
N LYS A 60 -5.61 -28.25 0.11
CA LYS A 60 -5.93 -27.18 -0.83
C LYS A 60 -5.20 -25.94 -0.31
N PRO A 61 -4.47 -25.20 -1.17
CA PRO A 61 -3.89 -23.94 -0.77
C PRO A 61 -5.02 -23.08 -0.21
N LEU A 62 -4.97 -22.79 1.09
CA LEU A 62 -5.92 -21.88 1.70
C LEU A 62 -5.64 -20.52 1.07
N VAL A 63 -6.62 -19.98 0.36
CA VAL A 63 -6.53 -18.61 -0.17
C VAL A 63 -6.25 -17.69 1.03
N PRO A 64 -5.17 -16.91 1.00
CA PRO A 64 -4.83 -16.02 2.10
C PRO A 64 -5.97 -15.04 2.37
N PHE A 65 -6.18 -14.73 3.64
CA PHE A 65 -7.18 -13.78 4.07
C PHE A 65 -6.70 -12.35 3.78
N GLU A 66 -7.45 -11.61 2.97
CA GLU A 66 -7.15 -10.22 2.63
C GLU A 66 -7.66 -9.26 3.71
N VAL A 67 -6.75 -8.44 4.22
CA VAL A 67 -7.05 -7.40 5.21
C VAL A 67 -6.91 -6.05 4.53
N PHE A 68 -8.01 -5.32 4.42
CA PHE A 68 -8.02 -3.99 3.80
C PHE A 68 -7.76 -2.90 4.83
N THR A 69 -6.86 -1.97 4.49
CA THR A 69 -6.51 -0.85 5.37
C THR A 69 -6.14 0.41 4.57
N GLU A 70 -6.02 1.52 5.28
CA GLU A 70 -5.41 2.76 4.81
C GLU A 70 -4.22 3.08 5.72
N LEU A 71 -3.06 3.37 5.13
CA LEU A 71 -1.82 3.57 5.87
C LEU A 71 -1.30 4.99 5.69
N GLN A 72 -0.86 5.57 6.80
CA GLN A 72 -0.11 6.82 6.81
C GLN A 72 1.22 6.64 7.55
N LEU A 73 2.31 6.83 6.82
CA LEU A 73 3.69 6.73 7.27
C LEU A 73 4.23 8.15 7.51
N LYS A 74 4.72 8.46 8.72
CA LYS A 74 5.20 9.80 9.11
C LYS A 74 6.56 9.74 9.78
N GLU A 75 7.45 10.66 9.40
CA GLU A 75 8.87 10.79 9.83
C GLU A 75 9.19 10.35 11.26
N ARG A 76 8.40 10.82 12.23
CA ARG A 76 8.83 10.79 13.63
C ARG A 76 8.55 9.49 14.37
N THR A 77 7.65 8.63 13.92
CA THR A 77 7.45 7.31 14.54
C THR A 77 6.62 6.36 13.66
N MET A 78 7.04 5.11 13.65
CA MET A 78 6.11 4.00 13.42
C MET A 78 5.10 4.02 14.56
N SER A 79 3.82 4.25 14.25
CA SER A 79 2.79 4.18 15.31
C SER A 79 2.80 2.79 15.96
N GLU A 80 2.44 2.71 17.24
CA GLU A 80 2.29 1.42 17.93
C GLU A 80 1.32 0.51 17.18
N PHE A 81 0.25 1.09 16.63
CA PHE A 81 -0.70 0.40 15.76
C PHE A 81 -0.02 -0.21 14.53
N LEU A 82 0.76 0.59 13.78
CA LEU A 82 1.40 0.09 12.57
C LEU A 82 2.47 -0.95 12.89
N THR A 83 3.22 -0.76 13.97
CA THR A 83 4.18 -1.75 14.47
C THR A 83 3.49 -3.08 14.81
N TYR A 84 2.36 -3.02 15.52
CA TYR A 84 1.56 -4.19 15.85
C TYR A 84 0.99 -4.86 14.59
N LEU A 85 0.46 -4.07 13.66
CA LEU A 85 -0.10 -4.57 12.40
C LEU A 85 0.95 -5.31 11.59
N LEU A 86 2.14 -4.72 11.38
CA LEU A 86 3.23 -5.35 10.64
C LEU A 86 3.68 -6.65 11.32
N LYS A 87 3.83 -6.66 12.65
CA LYS A 87 4.16 -7.86 13.42
C LYS A 87 3.08 -8.94 13.30
N TRP A 88 1.81 -8.54 13.30
CA TRP A 88 0.69 -9.46 13.18
C TRP A 88 0.59 -10.10 11.78
N VAL A 89 0.87 -9.33 10.72
CA VAL A 89 0.98 -9.84 9.34
C VAL A 89 2.16 -10.80 9.24
N GLU A 90 3.34 -10.40 9.72
CA GLU A 90 4.56 -11.22 9.70
C GLU A 90 4.39 -12.56 10.42
N GLN A 91 3.73 -12.57 11.59
CA GLN A 91 3.45 -13.80 12.35
C GLN A 91 2.46 -14.75 11.68
N ARG A 92 1.70 -14.26 10.70
CA ARG A 92 0.60 -14.99 10.05
C ARG A 92 0.82 -15.16 8.56
N ASP A 93 2.01 -14.84 8.05
CA ASP A 93 2.44 -15.19 6.71
C ASP A 93 2.49 -16.72 6.55
N PRO A 94 2.04 -17.30 5.41
CA PRO A 94 1.48 -16.67 4.22
C PRO A 94 -0.06 -16.56 4.23
N PHE A 95 -0.71 -16.73 5.39
CA PHE A 95 -2.17 -16.83 5.50
C PHE A 95 -2.90 -15.49 5.48
N ILE A 96 -2.19 -14.38 5.64
CA ILE A 96 -2.75 -13.03 5.65
C ILE A 96 -2.02 -12.17 4.64
N HIS A 97 -2.79 -11.47 3.81
CA HIS A 97 -2.28 -10.46 2.90
C HIS A 97 -2.85 -9.10 3.26
N LEU A 98 -1.96 -8.13 3.45
CA LEU A 98 -2.34 -6.77 3.77
C LEU A 98 -2.55 -5.98 2.47
N CYS A 99 -3.79 -5.59 2.21
CA CYS A 99 -4.15 -4.74 1.08
C CYS A 99 -4.35 -3.31 1.53
N CYS A 100 -3.46 -2.41 1.09
CA CYS A 100 -3.55 -0.99 1.39
C CYS A 100 -4.20 -0.25 0.21
N LYS A 101 -5.41 0.33 0.38
CA LYS A 101 -6.05 1.10 -0.71
C LYS A 101 -5.51 2.51 -0.84
N LYS A 102 -5.14 3.10 0.29
CA LYS A 102 -4.65 4.47 0.38
C LYS A 102 -3.38 4.50 1.20
N LEU A 103 -2.28 4.88 0.56
CA LEU A 103 -0.97 4.98 1.20
C LEU A 103 -0.50 6.43 1.17
N LYS A 104 -0.23 6.99 2.34
CA LYS A 104 0.39 8.30 2.50
C LYS A 104 1.76 8.16 3.13
N MET A 105 2.79 8.71 2.50
CA MET A 105 4.16 8.74 2.98
C MET A 105 4.55 10.19 3.18
N VAL A 106 4.92 10.57 4.41
CA VAL A 106 5.28 11.94 4.78
C VAL A 106 6.62 11.92 5.51
N SER A 107 7.69 12.33 4.82
CA SER A 107 9.06 12.40 5.34
C SER A 107 9.53 11.11 6.04
N PHE A 108 9.06 9.95 5.60
CA PHE A 108 9.31 8.68 6.30
C PHE A 108 10.71 8.12 5.99
N PRO A 109 11.42 7.48 6.94
CA PRO A 109 12.72 6.87 6.67
C PRO A 109 12.62 5.73 5.64
N MET A 110 13.58 5.67 4.71
CA MET A 110 13.57 4.74 3.59
C MET A 110 13.49 3.26 4.00
N ASP A 111 14.27 2.83 5.00
CA ASP A 111 14.27 1.44 5.45
C ASP A 111 12.88 1.00 5.95
N ASN A 112 12.17 1.91 6.62
CA ASN A 112 10.82 1.63 7.10
C ASN A 112 9.79 1.59 5.97
N ILE A 113 9.97 2.42 4.92
CA ILE A 113 9.13 2.34 3.72
C ILE A 113 9.28 0.99 3.06
N MET A 114 10.52 0.57 2.81
CA MET A 114 10.78 -0.70 2.15
C MET A 114 10.18 -1.86 2.93
N LYS A 115 10.29 -1.84 4.27
CA LYS A 115 9.67 -2.83 5.15
C LYS A 115 8.13 -2.83 5.07
N VAL A 116 7.50 -1.66 5.03
CA VAL A 116 6.03 -1.58 4.89
C VAL A 116 5.61 -2.05 3.51
N LEU A 117 6.27 -1.59 2.45
CA LEU A 117 5.98 -1.93 1.05
C LEU A 117 6.18 -3.42 0.77
N SER A 118 7.11 -4.09 1.44
CA SER A 118 7.29 -5.54 1.32
C SER A 118 6.19 -6.37 1.99
N MET A 119 5.41 -5.77 2.90
CA MET A 119 4.33 -6.45 3.63
C MET A 119 2.93 -6.15 3.06
N VAL A 120 2.81 -5.17 2.17
CA VAL A 120 1.54 -4.81 1.52
C VAL A 120 1.50 -5.32 0.08
N HIS A 121 0.34 -5.75 -0.37
CA HIS A 121 0.12 -6.03 -1.78
C HIS A 121 0.03 -4.70 -2.55
N LEU A 122 1.05 -4.38 -3.33
CA LEU A 122 1.16 -3.10 -4.06
C LEU A 122 0.04 -2.88 -5.07
N ASP A 123 -0.49 -3.94 -5.70
CA ASP A 123 -1.63 -3.83 -6.61
C ASP A 123 -2.92 -3.42 -5.90
N CYS A 124 -3.01 -3.51 -4.57
CA CYS A 124 -4.20 -3.03 -3.85
C CYS A 124 -4.25 -1.50 -3.72
N ILE A 125 -3.15 -0.79 -4.00
CA ILE A 125 -3.03 0.67 -3.83
C ILE A 125 -3.75 1.40 -4.97
N GLN A 126 -4.68 2.26 -4.59
CA GLN A 126 -5.48 3.10 -5.49
C GLN A 126 -5.16 4.59 -5.34
N GLU A 127 -4.81 5.03 -4.13
CA GLU A 127 -4.42 6.41 -3.86
C GLU A 127 -3.06 6.45 -3.17
N LEU A 128 -2.09 7.11 -3.81
CA LEU A 128 -0.72 7.24 -3.30
C LEU A 128 -0.36 8.70 -3.10
N HIS A 129 0.06 9.05 -1.88
CA HIS A 129 0.62 10.36 -1.56
C HIS A 129 2.06 10.17 -1.13
N VAL A 130 2.98 10.73 -1.89
CA VAL A 130 4.41 10.75 -1.61
C VAL A 130 4.80 12.19 -1.30
N ASN A 131 4.86 12.55 -0.03
CA ASN A 131 5.45 13.80 0.42
C ASN A 131 6.80 13.47 1.05
N CYS A 132 7.88 13.66 0.31
CA CYS A 132 9.21 13.31 0.78
C CYS A 132 10.19 14.48 0.70
N THR A 133 11.10 14.48 1.67
CA THR A 133 12.26 15.37 1.74
C THR A 133 13.53 14.67 1.24
N TRP A 134 13.41 13.50 0.61
CA TRP A 134 14.56 12.74 0.11
C TRP A 134 15.20 13.42 -1.09
N HIS A 135 16.45 13.06 -1.39
CA HIS A 135 17.07 13.40 -2.66
C HIS A 135 16.35 12.74 -3.83
N LEU A 136 16.47 13.32 -5.01
CA LEU A 136 15.86 12.80 -6.23
C LEU A 136 16.40 11.41 -6.59
N SER A 137 17.70 11.19 -6.39
CA SER A 137 18.34 9.87 -6.45
C SER A 137 17.65 8.81 -5.60
N THR A 138 17.24 9.15 -4.37
CA THR A 138 16.52 8.22 -3.48
C THR A 138 15.13 7.90 -4.02
N LEU A 139 14.41 8.91 -4.53
CA LEU A 139 13.12 8.71 -5.18
C LEU A 139 13.25 7.81 -6.42
N ALA A 140 14.32 7.97 -7.19
CA ALA A 140 14.60 7.13 -8.35
C ALA A 140 14.90 5.66 -8.00
N VAL A 141 15.51 5.40 -6.83
CA VAL A 141 15.74 4.03 -6.34
C VAL A 141 14.42 3.30 -6.06
N ILE A 142 13.41 4.00 -5.53
CA ILE A 142 12.11 3.40 -5.23
C ILE A 142 11.10 3.49 -6.37
N ALA A 143 11.41 4.24 -7.43
CA ALA A 143 10.55 4.40 -8.59
C ALA A 143 10.02 3.05 -9.14
N PRO A 144 10.81 1.96 -9.24
CA PRO A 144 10.28 0.67 -9.71
C PRO A 144 9.10 0.14 -8.89
N LEU A 145 9.01 0.46 -7.60
CA LEU A 145 7.88 0.10 -6.73
C LEU A 145 6.62 0.88 -7.10
N LEU A 146 6.75 2.17 -7.46
CA LEU A 146 5.64 2.96 -7.98
C LEU A 146 5.03 2.27 -9.21
N GLY A 147 5.86 1.83 -10.16
CA GLY A 147 5.36 1.15 -11.35
C GLY A 147 4.69 -0.21 -11.05
N GLN A 148 4.96 -0.84 -9.89
CA GLN A 148 4.26 -2.06 -9.47
C GLN A 148 2.86 -1.77 -8.92
N MET A 149 2.53 -0.52 -8.60
CA MET A 149 1.21 -0.12 -8.09
C MET A 149 0.25 0.15 -9.25
N SER A 150 -0.03 -0.89 -10.03
CA SER A 150 -0.75 -0.82 -11.31
C SER A 150 -2.19 -0.29 -11.21
N ASN A 151 -2.80 -0.36 -10.03
CA ASN A 151 -4.17 0.11 -9.76
C ASN A 151 -4.25 1.54 -9.20
N VAL A 152 -3.12 2.27 -9.15
CA VAL A 152 -3.12 3.67 -8.72
C VAL A 152 -3.96 4.51 -9.67
N GLN A 153 -4.93 5.17 -9.08
CA GLN A 153 -5.90 6.07 -9.71
C GLN A 153 -5.57 7.53 -9.42
N LYS A 154 -5.06 7.80 -8.21
CA LYS A 154 -4.69 9.13 -7.74
C LYS A 154 -3.26 9.13 -7.23
N LEU A 155 -2.42 9.95 -7.83
CA LEU A 155 -1.02 10.10 -7.47
C LEU A 155 -0.72 11.54 -7.08
N PHE A 156 -0.29 11.74 -5.84
CA PHE A 156 0.25 13.00 -5.35
C PHE A 156 1.74 12.80 -5.04
N VAL A 157 2.61 13.55 -5.71
CA VAL A 157 4.06 13.57 -5.43
C VAL A 157 4.48 14.98 -5.09
N SER A 158 4.87 15.19 -3.83
CA SER A 158 5.47 16.41 -3.33
C SER A 158 6.92 16.13 -2.95
N HIS A 159 7.87 16.84 -3.56
CA HIS A 159 9.29 16.70 -3.25
C HIS A 159 9.94 18.07 -3.09
N THR A 160 10.39 18.35 -1.87
CA THR A 160 10.80 19.67 -1.42
C THR A 160 12.32 19.84 -1.26
N HIS A 161 13.11 18.80 -1.54
CA HIS A 161 14.57 18.87 -1.41
C HIS A 161 15.18 19.77 -2.50
N LEU A 162 16.16 20.60 -2.13
CA LEU A 162 16.90 21.42 -3.10
C LEU A 162 17.81 20.53 -3.94
N PRO A 163 17.78 20.62 -5.28
CA PRO A 163 18.69 19.84 -6.10
C PRO A 163 20.15 20.20 -5.77
N ASP A 164 20.98 19.18 -5.58
CA ASP A 164 22.43 19.36 -5.45
C ASP A 164 22.99 19.76 -6.83
N PRO A 165 23.89 20.76 -6.96
CA PRO A 165 24.42 21.18 -8.26
C PRO A 165 25.14 20.08 -9.04
N GLU A 166 25.63 19.05 -8.34
CA GLU A 166 26.30 17.88 -8.93
C GLU A 166 25.34 16.72 -9.25
N GLU A 167 24.07 16.78 -8.84
CA GLU A 167 23.10 15.72 -9.08
C GLU A 167 22.54 15.81 -10.51
N SER A 168 22.79 14.77 -11.32
CA SER A 168 22.15 14.63 -12.64
C SER A 168 20.65 14.39 -12.44
N ASN A 169 19.89 15.49 -12.40
CA ASN A 169 18.45 15.44 -12.16
C ASN A 169 17.68 14.83 -13.33
N GLU A 170 18.20 14.97 -14.55
CA GLU A 170 17.58 14.44 -15.77
C GLU A 170 17.44 12.91 -15.72
N GLN A 171 18.52 12.18 -15.44
CA GLN A 171 18.49 10.71 -15.45
C GLN A 171 17.53 10.15 -14.39
N HIS A 172 17.51 10.76 -13.20
CA HIS A 172 16.60 10.36 -12.14
C HIS A 172 15.14 10.71 -12.49
N THR A 173 14.91 11.87 -13.10
CA THR A 173 13.57 12.28 -13.55
C THR A 173 13.04 11.33 -14.61
N VAL A 174 13.85 10.94 -15.60
CA VAL A 174 13.48 9.92 -16.60
C VAL A 174 13.12 8.59 -15.93
N LYS A 175 13.92 8.12 -14.96
CA LYS A 175 13.63 6.87 -14.22
C LYS A 175 12.29 6.92 -13.48
N ILE A 176 11.96 8.06 -12.88
CA ILE A 176 10.71 8.27 -12.12
C ILE A 176 9.53 8.37 -13.08
N THR A 177 9.61 9.24 -14.08
CA THR A 177 8.53 9.48 -15.06
C THR A 177 8.25 8.25 -15.91
N ALA A 178 9.25 7.42 -16.23
CA ALA A 178 9.04 6.16 -16.94
C ALA A 178 8.12 5.16 -16.19
N GLN A 179 7.92 5.30 -14.88
CA GLN A 179 7.03 4.42 -14.13
C GLN A 179 5.55 4.73 -14.36
N PHE A 180 5.24 5.95 -14.81
CA PHE A 180 3.87 6.38 -15.11
C PHE A 180 3.28 5.60 -16.28
N LEU A 181 4.13 5.09 -17.17
CA LEU A 181 3.76 4.16 -18.26
C LEU A 181 3.05 2.91 -17.75
N ARG A 182 3.27 2.53 -16.48
CA ARG A 182 2.72 1.34 -15.83
C ARG A 182 1.49 1.65 -14.98
N LEU A 183 1.12 2.92 -14.83
CA LEU A 183 -0.02 3.37 -14.03
C LEU A 183 -1.27 3.50 -14.92
N HIS A 184 -1.75 2.37 -15.43
CA HIS A 184 -2.80 2.34 -16.46
C HIS A 184 -4.15 2.92 -16.00
N HIS A 185 -4.40 2.96 -14.69
CA HIS A 185 -5.65 3.45 -14.10
C HIS A 185 -5.58 4.91 -13.60
N LEU A 186 -4.43 5.56 -13.79
CA LEU A 186 -4.19 6.92 -13.30
C LEU A 186 -5.11 7.90 -14.04
N HIS A 187 -5.89 8.66 -13.27
CA HIS A 187 -6.72 9.75 -13.78
C HIS A 187 -6.55 11.05 -12.98
N ASP A 188 -6.04 11.01 -11.76
CA ASP A 188 -5.67 12.22 -11.00
C ASP A 188 -4.16 12.26 -10.75
N LEU A 189 -3.49 13.26 -11.31
CA LEU A 189 -2.07 13.49 -11.11
C LEU A 189 -1.80 14.87 -10.53
N HIS A 190 -1.14 14.90 -9.38
CA HIS A 190 -0.63 16.13 -8.78
C HIS A 190 0.87 16.00 -8.49
N LEU A 191 1.66 16.84 -9.15
CA LEU A 191 3.10 16.96 -9.02
C LEU A 191 3.45 18.33 -8.42
N GLU A 192 3.97 18.34 -7.19
CA GLU A 192 4.50 19.53 -6.52
C GLU A 192 5.99 19.31 -6.23
N SER A 193 6.85 19.57 -7.20
CA SER A 193 8.28 19.28 -7.08
C SER A 193 9.10 20.08 -8.06
N ARG A 194 10.40 20.21 -7.81
CA ARG A 194 11.38 20.78 -8.76
C ARG A 194 11.92 19.76 -9.76
N LEU A 195 11.07 18.84 -10.23
CA LEU A 195 11.46 17.86 -11.26
C LEU A 195 11.74 18.56 -12.59
N TYR A 196 12.75 18.09 -13.30
CA TYR A 196 13.08 18.55 -14.64
C TYR A 196 12.29 17.71 -15.66
N LEU A 197 11.13 18.21 -16.07
CA LEU A 197 10.23 17.45 -16.94
C LEU A 197 10.42 17.75 -18.44
N GLU A 198 11.44 18.53 -18.81
CA GLU A 198 11.72 18.87 -20.21
C GLU A 198 11.73 17.61 -21.08
N GLY A 199 10.85 17.58 -22.07
CA GLY A 199 10.73 16.47 -23.03
C GLY A 199 10.18 15.17 -22.44
N CYS A 200 10.04 15.06 -21.12
CA CYS A 200 9.49 13.90 -20.42
C CYS A 200 7.99 14.05 -20.16
N LEU A 201 7.48 15.28 -19.98
CA LEU A 201 6.07 15.52 -19.67
C LEU A 201 5.15 15.02 -20.79
N ASP A 202 5.43 15.42 -22.03
CA ASP A 202 4.68 14.97 -23.20
C ASP A 202 4.68 13.45 -23.34
N GLN A 203 5.86 12.83 -23.20
CA GLN A 203 5.99 11.38 -23.27
C GLN A 203 5.19 10.69 -22.17
N MET A 204 5.25 11.21 -20.94
CA MET A 204 4.50 10.69 -19.81
C MET A 204 2.99 10.75 -20.05
N LEU A 205 2.47 11.90 -20.51
CA LEU A 205 1.04 12.10 -20.76
C LEU A 205 0.52 11.26 -21.93
N ARG A 206 1.27 11.17 -23.03
CA ARG A 206 0.89 10.37 -24.21
C ARG A 206 0.77 8.87 -23.93
N CYS A 207 1.47 8.38 -22.93
CA CYS A 207 1.50 6.96 -22.60
C CYS A 207 0.45 6.54 -21.57
N LEU A 208 -0.29 7.48 -20.99
CA LEU A 208 -1.41 7.14 -20.13
C LEU A 208 -2.51 6.48 -20.97
N MET A 209 -3.01 5.33 -20.49
CA MET A 209 -4.08 4.60 -21.18
C MET A 209 -5.42 5.32 -21.14
N ASN A 210 -5.63 6.14 -20.10
CA ASN A 210 -6.82 6.94 -19.93
C ASN A 210 -6.41 8.42 -19.82
N PRO A 211 -7.24 9.36 -20.32
CA PRO A 211 -7.01 10.77 -20.08
C PRO A 211 -7.07 11.07 -18.58
N LEU A 212 -6.28 12.05 -18.15
CA LEU A 212 -6.37 12.55 -16.78
C LEU A 212 -7.64 13.39 -16.62
N ASP A 213 -8.38 13.14 -15.55
CA ASP A 213 -9.48 13.99 -15.10
C ASP A 213 -8.93 15.27 -14.45
N ASN A 214 -7.83 15.14 -13.69
CA ASN A 214 -7.17 16.27 -13.04
C ASN A 214 -5.64 16.17 -13.21
N LEU A 215 -5.05 17.26 -13.68
CA LEU A 215 -3.60 17.46 -13.73
C LEU A 215 -3.25 18.75 -13.01
N LEU A 216 -2.40 18.64 -11.98
CA LEU A 216 -1.87 19.78 -11.26
C LEU A 216 -0.35 19.68 -11.19
N ILE A 217 0.33 20.67 -11.76
CA ILE A 217 1.80 20.74 -11.78
C ILE A 217 2.20 22.06 -11.12
N ILE A 218 2.96 21.97 -10.03
CA ILE A 218 3.40 23.10 -9.22
C ILE A 218 4.92 23.00 -9.02
N HIS A 219 5.63 24.11 -9.23
CA HIS A 219 7.08 24.25 -9.04
C HIS A 219 7.99 23.33 -9.91
N CYS A 220 7.43 22.60 -10.88
CA CYS A 220 8.23 21.80 -11.83
C CYS A 220 8.95 22.70 -12.83
N LEU A 221 10.12 22.25 -13.29
CA LEU A 221 10.89 22.92 -14.32
C LEU A 221 10.39 22.40 -15.68
N LEU A 222 9.64 23.26 -16.37
CA LEU A 222 9.04 23.01 -17.69
C LEU A 222 9.66 23.94 -18.73
N THR A 223 9.72 23.49 -19.97
CA THR A 223 10.05 24.34 -21.13
C THR A 223 8.81 24.73 -21.92
N ASP A 224 8.96 25.69 -22.83
CA ASP A 224 7.86 26.13 -23.69
C ASP A 224 7.24 24.98 -24.51
N SER A 225 8.05 24.00 -24.94
CA SER A 225 7.53 22.81 -25.62
C SER A 225 6.61 21.99 -24.72
N ASP A 226 6.94 21.83 -23.44
CA ASP A 226 6.11 21.07 -22.51
C ASP A 226 4.73 21.72 -22.33
N LEU A 227 4.67 23.06 -22.33
CA LEU A 227 3.43 23.81 -22.17
C LEU A 227 2.48 23.62 -23.36
N THR A 228 3.01 23.40 -24.57
CA THR A 228 2.16 23.14 -25.76
C THR A 228 1.37 21.83 -25.68
N HIS A 229 1.77 20.92 -24.80
CA HIS A 229 1.10 19.64 -24.58
C HIS A 229 0.04 19.69 -23.47
N LEU A 230 -0.08 20.84 -22.78
CA LEU A 230 -1.04 21.07 -21.69
C LEU A 230 -2.27 21.89 -22.13
N SER A 231 -2.27 22.41 -23.36
CA SER A 231 -3.36 23.19 -23.97
C SER A 231 -4.30 22.31 -24.78
#